data_AF-A0A4Z2JGK8-F1
#
_entry.id   AF-A0A4Z2JGK8-F1
#
_cell.length_a   1.000
_cell.length_b   1.000
_cell.length_c   1.000
_cell.angle_alpha   90.00
_cell.angle_beta   90.00
_cell.angle_gamma   90.00
#
_symmetry.space_group_name_H-M   'P 1'
#
loop_
_entity.id
_entity.type
_entity.pdbx_description
1 polymer ?
#
loop_
_entity_poly.entity_id
_entity_poly.type
_entity_poly.pdbx_seq_one_letter_code
_entity_poly.pdbx_strand_id
1 'polypeptide(L)'
;MQSVMKLASGVAPDNSPVQKLSFCLLANLAMSRDGRCLLQKNNFLQAFLLVPMPKAGGVKATSTGGGVGGGGLLGLWLRLLVSLSFAEDGQQSIFRVTGALELLADLAPQRHHALLALHNLCFCPANKPHVIANGKDYFEVSLCSIEN
;
A
#
# COMPACT_ATOMS: atom_id res chain seq x y z
N MET A 1 19.15 -7.49 3.61
CA MET A 1 17.98 -6.60 3.47
C MET A 1 18.31 -5.28 2.76
N GLN A 2 19.43 -4.63 3.08
CA GLN A 2 19.82 -3.34 2.48
C GLN A 2 19.81 -3.30 0.93
N SER A 3 20.26 -4.37 0.25
CA SER A 3 20.23 -4.42 -1.22
C SER A 3 18.81 -4.44 -1.79
N VAL A 4 17.88 -5.19 -1.18
CA VAL A 4 16.45 -5.19 -1.57
C VAL A 4 15.82 -3.83 -1.30
N MET A 5 16.18 -3.17 -0.20
CA MET A 5 15.67 -1.82 0.12
C MET A 5 16.17 -0.77 -0.89
N LYS A 6 17.45 -0.83 -1.30
CA LYS A 6 18.00 0.05 -2.36
C LYS A 6 17.34 -0.18 -3.72
N LEU A 7 16.95 -1.43 -4.03
CA LEU A 7 16.28 -1.77 -5.27
C LEU A 7 14.80 -1.33 -5.26
N ALA A 8 14.13 -1.45 -4.11
CA ALA A 8 12.76 -0.97 -3.93
C ALA A 8 12.67 0.56 -4.01
N SER A 9 13.68 1.29 -3.53
CA SER A 9 13.68 2.77 -3.47
C SER A 9 13.84 3.47 -4.82
N GLY A 10 13.98 2.76 -5.95
CA GLY A 10 13.84 3.34 -7.28
C GLY A 10 14.98 4.26 -7.75
N VAL A 11 16.22 4.05 -7.27
CA VAL A 11 17.35 4.97 -7.50
C VAL A 11 17.94 4.91 -8.93
N ALA A 12 17.45 4.06 -9.85
CA ALA A 12 17.93 4.05 -11.24
C ALA A 12 16.78 3.91 -12.27
N PRO A 13 16.91 4.57 -13.44
CA PRO A 13 15.83 4.70 -14.43
C PRO A 13 15.41 3.39 -15.12
N ASP A 14 16.23 2.33 -15.07
CA ASP A 14 15.98 1.06 -15.79
C ASP A 14 15.57 -0.13 -14.88
N ASN A 15 15.32 0.12 -13.59
CA ASN A 15 15.12 -0.95 -12.60
C ASN A 15 13.71 -1.56 -12.54
N SER A 16 12.83 -1.33 -13.51
CA SER A 16 11.41 -1.70 -13.38
C SER A 16 11.13 -3.19 -13.10
N PRO A 17 11.85 -4.17 -13.71
CA PRO A 17 11.63 -5.59 -13.40
C PRO A 17 12.20 -5.97 -12.04
N VAL A 18 13.38 -5.44 -11.69
CA VAL A 18 14.05 -5.71 -10.41
C VAL A 18 13.25 -5.11 -9.25
N GLN A 19 12.68 -3.93 -9.44
CA GLN A 19 11.80 -3.29 -8.47
C GLN A 19 10.52 -4.12 -8.30
N LYS A 20 9.87 -4.54 -9.40
CA LYS A 20 8.69 -5.41 -9.34
C LYS A 20 8.98 -6.71 -8.59
N LEU A 21 10.09 -7.39 -8.89
CA LEU A 21 10.53 -8.59 -8.20
C LEU A 21 10.79 -8.32 -6.71
N SER A 22 11.48 -7.23 -6.39
CA SER A 22 11.76 -6.83 -5.01
C SER A 22 10.48 -6.63 -4.21
N PHE A 23 9.49 -5.93 -4.76
CA PHE A 23 8.18 -5.75 -4.11
C PHE A 23 7.39 -7.05 -4.01
N CYS A 24 7.46 -7.95 -5.00
CA CYS A 24 6.86 -9.28 -4.88
C CYS A 24 7.48 -10.08 -3.72
N LEU A 25 8.81 -10.04 -3.57
CA LEU A 25 9.50 -10.68 -2.45
C LEU A 25 9.11 -10.06 -1.11
N LEU A 26 9.03 -8.73 -1.02
CA LEU A 26 8.61 -8.03 0.20
C LEU A 26 7.15 -8.39 0.58
N ALA A 27 6.24 -8.44 -0.40
CA ALA A 27 4.85 -8.83 -0.19
C ALA A 27 4.74 -10.27 0.34
N ASN A 28 5.53 -11.20 -0.22
CA ASN A 28 5.60 -12.57 0.28
C ASN A 28 6.22 -12.65 1.68
N LEU A 29 7.29 -11.89 1.96
CA LEU A 29 7.91 -11.82 3.28
C LEU A 29 6.93 -11.30 4.34
N ALA A 30 6.09 -10.32 4.00
CA ALA A 30 5.07 -9.77 4.90
C ALA A 30 4.02 -10.80 5.36
N MET A 31 3.88 -11.93 4.66
CA MET A 31 3.00 -13.02 5.11
C MET A 31 3.53 -13.70 6.38
N SER A 32 4.84 -13.63 6.64
CA SER A 32 5.46 -14.15 7.86
C SER A 32 5.59 -13.09 8.95
N ARG A 33 5.43 -13.49 10.23
CA ARG A 33 5.61 -12.59 11.38
C ARG A 33 7.02 -12.00 11.42
N ASP A 34 8.05 -12.81 11.18
CA ASP A 34 9.44 -12.34 11.20
C ASP A 34 9.72 -11.36 10.07
N GLY A 35 9.17 -11.60 8.87
CA GLY A 35 9.24 -10.65 7.76
C GLY A 35 8.62 -9.30 8.10
N ARG A 36 7.42 -9.28 8.72
CA ARG A 36 6.80 -8.02 9.18
C ARG A 36 7.62 -7.32 10.24
N CYS A 37 8.15 -8.06 11.22
CA CYS A 37 9.02 -7.51 12.26
C CYS A 37 10.27 -6.84 11.67
N LEU A 38 10.88 -7.46 10.64
CA LEU A 38 12.03 -6.87 9.96
C LEU A 38 11.67 -5.59 9.22
N LEU A 39 10.55 -5.54 8.50
CA LEU A 39 10.10 -4.32 7.81
C LEU A 39 9.85 -3.17 8.79
N GLN A 40 9.22 -3.49 9.93
CA GLN A 40 8.93 -2.54 10.99
C GLN A 40 10.21 -1.99 11.63
N LYS A 41 11.15 -2.86 12.01
CA LYS A 41 12.43 -2.45 12.65
C LYS A 41 13.28 -1.54 11.78
N ASN A 42 13.17 -1.67 10.46
CA ASN A 42 13.92 -0.85 9.51
C ASN A 42 13.17 0.41 9.07
N ASN A 43 12.01 0.72 9.66
CA ASN A 43 11.14 1.84 9.26
C ASN A 43 10.83 1.85 7.76
N PHE A 44 10.75 0.67 7.13
CA PHE A 44 10.66 0.56 5.67
C PHE A 44 9.46 1.31 5.09
N LEU A 45 8.33 1.26 5.79
CA LEU A 45 7.08 1.87 5.33
C LEU A 45 7.11 3.41 5.29
N GLN A 46 8.06 4.08 5.95
CA GLN A 46 8.21 5.53 5.84
C GLN A 46 8.50 5.99 4.40
N ALA A 47 9.15 5.12 3.61
CA ALA A 47 9.42 5.41 2.20
C ALA A 47 8.16 5.44 1.33
N PHE A 48 7.02 4.93 1.80
CA PHE A 48 5.75 5.00 1.08
C PHE A 48 5.31 6.45 0.82
N LEU A 49 5.47 7.33 1.79
CA LEU A 49 5.08 8.74 1.69
C LEU A 49 5.99 9.53 0.73
N LEU A 50 7.16 9.00 0.41
CA LEU A 50 8.11 9.61 -0.53
C LEU A 50 7.78 9.29 -1.99
N VAL A 51 6.83 8.37 -2.24
CA VAL A 51 6.45 7.99 -3.59
C VAL A 51 5.76 9.17 -4.28
N PRO A 52 6.24 9.62 -5.45
CA PRO A 52 5.59 10.70 -6.17
C PRO A 52 4.14 10.34 -6.54
N MET A 53 3.20 11.21 -6.17
CA MET A 53 1.80 11.03 -6.51
C MET A 53 1.52 11.48 -7.95
N PRO A 54 0.67 10.75 -8.71
CA PRO A 54 0.21 11.24 -10.00
C PRO A 54 -0.56 12.54 -9.81
N LYS A 55 -0.11 13.65 -10.41
CA LYS A 55 -0.87 14.91 -10.38
C LYS A 55 -2.23 14.71 -11.06
N ALA A 56 -3.30 15.19 -10.41
CA ALA A 56 -4.62 15.25 -11.00
C ALA A 56 -4.61 16.24 -12.18
N GLY A 57 -4.71 15.73 -13.41
CA GLY A 57 -4.77 16.53 -14.63
C GLY A 57 -3.49 16.44 -15.46
N GLY A 58 -3.39 15.44 -16.33
CA GLY A 58 -2.28 15.30 -17.27
C GLY A 58 -2.31 13.98 -18.03
N VAL A 59 -2.91 14.03 -19.22
CA VAL A 59 -2.75 13.16 -20.41
C VAL A 59 -1.91 11.88 -20.26
N LYS A 60 -2.56 10.74 -20.58
CA LYS A 60 -1.99 9.42 -20.97
C LYS A 60 -0.47 9.25 -20.78
N ALA A 61 -0.07 8.70 -19.64
CA ALA A 61 1.13 7.88 -19.62
C ALA A 61 0.76 6.51 -20.20
N THR A 62 1.36 6.23 -21.36
CA THR A 62 1.20 5.00 -22.14
C THR A 62 1.36 3.74 -21.28
N SER A 63 0.34 2.89 -21.34
CA SER A 63 0.44 1.49 -21.01
C SER A 63 1.46 0.81 -21.91
N THR A 64 2.57 0.33 -21.35
CA THR A 64 3.31 -0.81 -21.92
C THR A 64 3.32 -1.92 -20.89
N GLY A 65 2.50 -2.95 -21.12
CA GLY A 65 2.46 -4.20 -20.35
C GLY A 65 1.07 -4.52 -19.81
N GLY A 66 0.23 -5.09 -20.68
CA GLY A 66 -1.07 -5.66 -20.29
C GLY A 66 -0.92 -6.79 -19.27
N GLY A 67 -1.81 -6.80 -18.28
CA GLY A 67 -1.94 -7.82 -17.25
C GLY A 67 -2.20 -7.23 -15.87
N VAL A 68 -3.47 -7.17 -15.45
CA VAL A 68 -4.07 -7.14 -14.08
C VAL A 68 -3.32 -6.36 -12.96
N GLY A 69 -2.41 -5.43 -13.25
CA GLY A 69 -1.63 -4.75 -12.21
C GLY A 69 -0.71 -3.63 -12.70
N GLY A 70 -1.14 -2.86 -13.69
CA GLY A 70 -0.36 -1.72 -14.23
C GLY A 70 -0.59 -0.43 -13.42
N GLY A 71 0.41 0.42 -13.18
CA GLY A 71 1.81 0.37 -13.57
C GLY A 71 2.52 1.58 -12.96
N GLY A 72 3.56 1.33 -12.17
CA GLY A 72 4.31 2.36 -11.44
C GLY A 72 4.56 1.96 -9.98
N LEU A 73 5.60 2.55 -9.38
CA LEU A 73 6.04 2.29 -8.01
C LEU A 73 4.89 2.33 -6.99
N LEU A 74 3.97 3.28 -7.14
CA LEU A 74 2.78 3.39 -6.28
C LEU A 74 1.94 2.11 -6.26
N GLY A 75 1.73 1.46 -7.40
CA GLY A 75 0.96 0.21 -7.46
C GLY A 75 1.63 -0.93 -6.70
N LEU A 76 2.97 -1.01 -6.75
CA LEU A 76 3.75 -2.00 -6.01
C LEU A 76 3.66 -1.77 -4.50
N TRP A 77 3.72 -0.51 -4.06
CA TRP A 77 3.51 -0.15 -2.67
C TRP A 77 2.13 -0.50 -2.16
N LEU A 78 1.06 -0.15 -2.91
CA LEU A 78 -0.30 -0.47 -2.50
C LEU A 78 -0.50 -1.99 -2.35
N ARG A 79 0.10 -2.80 -3.23
CA ARG A 79 0.07 -4.26 -3.11
C ARG A 79 0.78 -4.76 -1.84
N LEU A 80 1.93 -4.19 -1.49
CA LEU A 80 2.62 -4.52 -0.23
C LEU A 80 1.79 -4.13 1.00
N LEU A 81 1.13 -2.98 0.97
CA LEU A 81 0.25 -2.54 2.07
C LEU A 81 -0.94 -3.48 2.26
N VAL A 82 -1.53 -4.00 1.18
CA VAL A 82 -2.55 -5.07 1.25
C VAL A 82 -1.99 -6.32 1.93
N SER A 83 -0.77 -6.76 1.58
CA SER A 83 -0.15 -7.93 2.23
C SER A 83 0.08 -7.72 3.73
N LEU A 84 0.46 -6.51 4.13
CA LEU A 84 0.66 -6.15 5.54
C LEU A 84 -0.66 -6.04 6.30
N SER A 85 -1.73 -5.56 5.67
CA SER A 85 -3.01 -5.33 6.34
C SER A 85 -3.76 -6.62 6.69
N PHE A 86 -3.33 -7.79 6.23
CA PHE A 86 -3.91 -9.08 6.63
C PHE A 86 -3.63 -9.49 8.08
N ALA A 87 -2.58 -8.96 8.70
CA ALA A 87 -2.17 -9.33 10.05
C ALA A 87 -2.17 -8.10 10.97
N GLU A 88 -2.63 -8.26 12.20
CA GLU A 88 -2.81 -7.16 13.15
C GLU A 88 -1.52 -6.34 13.38
N ASP A 89 -0.37 -7.00 13.53
CA ASP A 89 0.92 -6.31 13.69
C ASP A 89 1.35 -5.55 12.41
N GLY A 90 0.95 -6.04 11.24
CA GLY A 90 1.12 -5.33 9.97
C GLY A 90 0.18 -4.13 9.85
N GLN A 91 -1.08 -4.26 10.27
CA GLN A 91 -2.03 -3.15 10.37
C GLN A 91 -1.48 -2.04 11.27
N GLN A 92 -0.99 -2.37 12.46
CA GLN A 92 -0.37 -1.40 13.37
C GLN A 92 0.87 -0.74 12.76
N SER A 93 1.63 -1.46 11.94
CA SER A 93 2.77 -0.88 11.22
C SER A 93 2.35 0.15 10.17
N ILE A 94 1.19 -0.03 9.54
CA ILE A 94 0.60 0.95 8.62
C ILE A 94 0.12 2.19 9.38
N PHE A 95 -0.60 2.03 10.50
CA PHE A 95 -1.07 3.15 11.33
C PHE A 95 0.07 4.00 11.91
N ARG A 96 1.25 3.42 12.16
CA ARG A 96 2.43 4.16 12.61
C ARG A 96 3.01 5.10 11.56
N VAL A 97 2.66 4.95 10.30
CA VAL A 97 3.08 5.86 9.24
C VAL A 97 2.07 7.00 9.16
N THR A 98 2.37 8.12 9.85
CA THR A 98 1.55 9.32 9.85
C THR A 98 1.24 9.78 8.43
N GLY A 99 -0.04 9.99 8.08
CA GLY A 99 -0.46 10.36 6.73
C GLY A 99 -0.76 9.20 5.79
N ALA A 100 -0.46 7.95 6.17
CA ALA A 100 -0.71 6.79 5.30
C ALA A 100 -2.21 6.52 5.11
N LEU A 101 -3.03 6.76 6.13
CA LEU A 101 -4.45 6.46 6.10
C LEU A 101 -5.20 7.47 5.22
N GLU A 102 -4.87 8.74 5.35
CA GLU A 102 -5.33 9.85 4.52
C GLU A 102 -4.97 9.61 3.05
N LEU A 103 -3.72 9.20 2.80
CA LEU A 103 -3.26 8.89 1.45
C LEU A 103 -3.98 7.68 0.85
N LEU A 104 -4.19 6.62 1.63
CA LEU A 104 -4.97 5.46 1.17
C LEU A 104 -6.41 5.87 0.86
N ALA A 105 -7.02 6.72 1.70
CA ALA A 105 -8.39 7.20 1.52
C ALA A 105 -8.53 8.04 0.24
N ASP A 106 -7.54 8.89 -0.05
CA ASP A 106 -7.49 9.70 -1.28
C ASP A 106 -7.31 8.83 -2.54
N LEU A 107 -6.58 7.73 -2.45
CA LEU A 107 -6.30 6.85 -3.58
C LEU A 107 -7.41 5.82 -3.85
N ALA A 108 -8.20 5.45 -2.84
CA ALA A 108 -9.17 4.38 -2.94
C ALA A 108 -10.20 4.50 -4.07
N PRO A 109 -10.76 5.69 -4.40
CA PRO A 109 -11.71 5.82 -5.51
C PRO A 109 -11.12 5.41 -6.87
N GLN A 110 -9.80 5.49 -7.02
CA GLN A 110 -9.09 5.25 -8.29
C GLN A 110 -8.25 3.96 -8.24
N ARG A 111 -8.02 3.38 -7.06
CA ARG A 111 -7.03 2.31 -6.84
C ARG A 111 -7.59 1.20 -5.96
N HIS A 112 -7.96 0.08 -6.59
CA HIS A 112 -8.51 -1.10 -5.91
C HIS A 112 -7.66 -1.61 -4.73
N HIS A 113 -6.33 -1.64 -4.85
CA HIS A 113 -5.45 -2.08 -3.77
C HIS A 113 -5.48 -1.15 -2.55
N ALA A 114 -5.69 0.17 -2.74
CA ALA A 114 -5.82 1.10 -1.62
C ALA A 114 -7.13 0.86 -0.86
N LEU A 115 -8.22 0.69 -1.59
CA LEU A 115 -9.52 0.32 -1.03
C LEU A 115 -9.44 -1.01 -0.25
N LEU A 116 -8.82 -2.04 -0.82
CA LEU A 116 -8.67 -3.34 -0.17
C LEU A 116 -7.80 -3.26 1.10
N ALA A 117 -6.74 -2.44 1.09
CA ALA A 117 -5.93 -2.21 2.28
C ALA A 117 -6.77 -1.60 3.41
N LEU A 118 -7.59 -0.58 3.11
CA LEU A 118 -8.49 0.06 4.07
C LEU A 118 -9.58 -0.88 4.57
N HIS A 119 -10.17 -1.67 3.68
CA HIS A 119 -11.11 -2.73 4.05
C HIS A 119 -10.52 -3.68 5.10
N ASN A 120 -9.30 -4.19 4.85
CA ASN A 120 -8.63 -5.08 5.80
C ASN A 120 -8.35 -4.38 7.15
N LEU A 121 -8.00 -3.09 7.13
CA LEU A 121 -7.79 -2.31 8.36
C LEU A 121 -9.09 -2.14 9.15
N CYS A 122 -10.23 -1.94 8.49
CA CYS A 122 -11.55 -1.84 9.12
C CYS A 122 -12.03 -3.12 9.80
N PHE A 123 -11.55 -4.29 9.34
CA PHE A 123 -11.98 -5.57 9.90
C PHE A 123 -11.49 -5.80 11.34
N CYS A 124 -10.47 -5.06 11.77
CA CYS A 124 -10.07 -5.04 13.17
C CYS A 124 -10.92 -4.01 13.94
N PRO A 125 -11.71 -4.42 14.96
CA PRO A 125 -12.60 -3.51 15.68
C PRO A 125 -11.89 -2.31 16.33
N ALA A 126 -10.64 -2.49 16.77
CA ALA A 126 -9.83 -1.42 17.36
C ALA A 126 -9.44 -0.35 16.32
N ASN A 127 -9.33 -0.74 15.05
CA ASN A 127 -8.88 0.12 13.97
C ASN A 127 -10.06 0.81 13.26
N LYS A 128 -11.25 0.18 13.27
CA LYS A 128 -12.47 0.66 12.57
C LYS A 128 -12.78 2.15 12.82
N PRO A 129 -12.77 2.69 14.07
CA PRO A 129 -13.06 4.10 14.32
C PRO A 129 -12.06 5.05 13.64
N HIS A 130 -10.78 4.67 13.62
CA HIS A 130 -9.72 5.48 13.00
C HIS A 130 -9.87 5.53 11.48
N VAL A 131 -10.24 4.42 10.85
CA VAL A 131 -10.48 4.37 9.41
C VAL A 131 -11.73 5.15 9.03
N ILE A 132 -12.83 5.03 9.78
CA ILE A 132 -14.07 5.79 9.52
C ILE A 132 -13.82 7.30 9.63
N ALA A 133 -13.07 7.75 10.64
CA ALA A 133 -12.75 9.17 10.81
C ALA A 133 -11.93 9.77 9.64
N ASN A 134 -11.20 8.93 8.89
CA ASN A 134 -10.43 9.32 7.71
C ASN A 134 -11.13 9.02 6.39
N GLY A 135 -12.13 8.15 6.42
CA GLY A 135 -12.93 7.76 5.27
C GLY A 135 -13.85 8.92 4.89
N LYS A 136 -13.58 9.53 3.75
CA LYS A 136 -14.57 10.37 3.05
C LYS A 136 -15.83 9.53 2.81
N ASP A 137 -17.02 10.14 2.85
CA ASP A 137 -18.37 9.53 2.85
C ASP A 137 -18.57 8.24 2.00
N TYR A 138 -17.80 8.06 0.93
CA TYR A 138 -17.76 6.85 0.09
C TYR A 138 -17.30 5.57 0.83
N PHE A 139 -16.49 5.68 1.88
CA PHE A 139 -16.04 4.52 2.67
C PHE A 139 -17.16 3.92 3.49
N GLU A 140 -18.02 4.75 4.06
CA GLU A 140 -19.13 4.30 4.88
C GLU A 140 -20.09 3.43 4.05
N VAL A 141 -20.39 3.85 2.82
CA VAL A 141 -21.27 3.09 1.90
C VAL A 141 -20.61 1.77 1.43
N SER A 142 -19.32 1.79 1.09
CA SER A 142 -18.64 0.59 0.58
C SER A 142 -18.25 -0.41 1.67
N LEU A 143 -18.00 0.05 2.91
CA LEU A 143 -17.73 -0.82 4.06
C LEU A 143 -19.03 -1.40 4.63
N CYS A 144 -20.10 -0.59 4.74
CA CYS A 144 -21.42 -1.08 5.16
C CYS A 144 -22.02 -2.08 4.17
N SER A 145 -21.69 -1.99 2.88
CA SER A 145 -22.16 -2.97 1.87
C SER A 145 -21.49 -4.35 1.97
N ILE A 146 -20.42 -4.49 2.75
CA ILE A 146 -19.71 -5.78 2.95
C ILE A 146 -20.15 -6.45 4.27
N GLU A 147 -20.85 -5.72 5.15
CA GLU A 147 -21.41 -6.24 6.40
C GLU A 147 -22.82 -6.88 6.22
N ASN A 148 -23.26 -7.16 4.97
CA ASN A 148 -24.58 -7.76 4.66
C ASN A 148 -24.46 -9.04 3.83
#